data_AF-H5V815-F1
#
_entry.id   AF-H5V815-F1
#
_cell.length_a   1.000
_cell.length_b   1.000
_cell.length_c   1.000
_cell.angle_alpha   90.00
_cell.angle_beta   90.00
_cell.angle_gamma   90.00
#
_symmetry.space_group_name_H-M   'P 1'
#
loop_
_entity.id
_entity.type
_entity.pdbx_description
1 polymer ?
#
loop_
_entity_poly.entity_id
_entity_poly.type
_entity_poly.pdbx_seq_one_letter_code
_entity_poly.pdbx_strand_id
1 'polypeptide(L)'
;MLKLFSAFRKEKIWDFDGGIHPPEMKSQSSGTPLRHVPLPGRFIIPVKQHIGAEGELCMQPGDRVLRGQPLTRGWGRMLPVHAPTSGTVVAIAPHSTAHPSALTELSVIIEPDGEDRWIEREGWHDYAQRTREALIERIHQFGIAGLGGAGFPTGVKLQGGGDKIETLIINAAECEPYITADDRLMQECAAQIIEGIRILAWILKPREVLIGIEDNKPQAISMLRAVLCHEHGITLRVIPTKYPSGGAKQLTQILTGKQVPHGGRSSDIGVLMHNVGTAYAVKRAIIDGEPLTERVVTLTGESIARPGNVWARLGTPVRHLLEFGGFCPTSDQLVIMGGPLMGFTLPWLDVPVVKITNCLLAPSSTEMGEPQEEQHCIRCSACADACPADLLPQQLYWFSKGQQHDKATAHNLSDCIECGACAWVCPSNIPLVQYFRQEKAEIRAIQLEEQRAAEAKARFEARQQRLEREKAARLERHKKAAVQPAAEDKDAINAALSRVREKKPAEMIVIQANSVPDNQAAIAAREARKAQARARQAEKAAASTSVDSADNAPV
;
A
#
# COMPACT_ATOMS: atom_id res chain seq x y z
N MET A 1 34.23 -25.67 25.81
CA MET A 1 34.43 -24.79 26.99
C MET A 1 34.08 -23.30 26.74
N LEU A 2 33.82 -22.85 25.50
CA LEU A 2 33.51 -21.43 25.18
C LEU A 2 32.04 -20.99 25.33
N LYS A 3 31.10 -21.90 25.65
CA LYS A 3 29.66 -21.56 25.72
C LYS A 3 29.21 -20.97 27.07
N LEU A 4 29.95 -21.18 28.15
CA LEU A 4 29.54 -20.73 29.49
C LEU A 4 29.69 -19.22 29.74
N PHE A 5 30.59 -18.53 29.02
CA PHE A 5 30.80 -17.08 29.18
C PHE A 5 29.86 -16.20 28.36
N SER A 6 29.00 -16.79 27.51
CA SER A 6 28.01 -16.03 26.71
C SER A 6 26.76 -15.61 27.50
N ALA A 7 26.48 -16.28 28.62
CA ALA A 7 25.27 -16.05 29.41
C ALA A 7 25.29 -14.76 30.25
N PHE A 8 26.46 -14.11 30.39
CA PHE A 8 26.65 -12.91 31.21
C PHE A 8 27.03 -11.65 30.42
N ARG A 9 26.99 -11.67 29.08
CA ARG A 9 27.14 -10.42 28.32
C ARG A 9 25.85 -9.63 28.41
N LYS A 10 25.93 -8.38 28.91
CA LYS A 10 24.88 -7.33 28.83
C LYS A 10 24.41 -7.04 27.38
N GLU A 11 25.03 -7.68 26.39
CA GLU A 11 24.87 -7.45 24.95
C GLU A 11 24.80 -8.79 24.20
N LYS A 12 23.94 -9.71 24.68
CA LYS A 12 23.71 -10.96 23.97
C LYS A 12 23.03 -10.65 22.64
N ILE A 13 23.59 -11.17 21.55
CA ILE A 13 22.98 -11.21 20.22
C ILE A 13 22.62 -12.68 19.97
N TRP A 14 21.40 -12.90 19.49
CA TRP A 14 20.89 -14.22 19.14
C TRP A 14 21.07 -14.47 17.64
N ASP A 15 20.90 -15.71 17.23
CA ASP A 15 20.88 -16.11 15.81
C ASP A 15 19.46 -16.55 15.43
N PHE A 16 19.21 -16.64 14.12
CA PHE A 16 17.99 -17.20 13.53
C PHE A 16 18.34 -18.30 12.54
N ASP A 17 17.43 -19.27 12.39
CA ASP A 17 17.66 -20.44 11.53
C ASP A 17 17.59 -20.07 10.04
N GLY A 18 18.28 -20.85 9.22
CA GLY A 18 18.39 -20.62 7.77
C GLY A 18 19.12 -19.33 7.40
N GLY A 19 18.73 -18.72 6.28
CA GLY A 19 19.44 -17.58 5.69
C GLY A 19 20.62 -17.99 4.80
N ILE A 20 21.19 -17.01 4.09
CA ILE A 20 22.25 -17.18 3.09
C ILE A 20 23.28 -16.04 3.18
N HIS A 21 24.42 -16.22 2.50
CA HIS A 21 25.52 -15.24 2.44
C HIS A 21 25.86 -14.90 0.97
N PRO A 22 24.98 -14.17 0.25
CA PRO A 22 25.28 -13.71 -1.10
C PRO A 22 26.43 -12.69 -1.09
N PRO A 23 27.18 -12.55 -2.20
CA PRO A 23 28.13 -11.45 -2.36
C PRO A 23 27.45 -10.10 -2.12
N GLU A 24 28.03 -9.25 -1.27
CA GLU A 24 27.34 -8.04 -0.81
C GLU A 24 27.22 -6.96 -1.88
N MET A 25 28.25 -6.82 -2.74
CA MET A 25 28.30 -5.86 -3.86
C MET A 25 28.08 -4.38 -3.47
N LYS A 26 28.25 -4.01 -2.19
CA LYS A 26 27.99 -2.65 -1.68
C LYS A 26 29.10 -1.64 -1.98
N SER A 27 30.34 -2.10 -2.19
CA SER A 27 31.51 -1.23 -2.40
C SER A 27 31.40 -0.35 -3.65
N GLN A 28 30.58 -0.74 -4.62
CA GLN A 28 30.34 0.04 -5.84
C GLN A 28 29.69 1.40 -5.56
N SER A 29 28.89 1.52 -4.49
CA SER A 29 28.04 2.70 -4.24
C SER A 29 28.16 3.28 -2.83
N SER A 30 28.64 2.52 -1.84
CA SER A 30 28.73 2.96 -0.44
C SER A 30 29.79 4.05 -0.19
N GLY A 31 30.82 4.14 -1.03
CA GLY A 31 31.91 5.11 -0.89
C GLY A 31 31.61 6.50 -1.46
N THR A 32 30.54 6.64 -2.26
CA THR A 32 30.21 7.89 -2.95
C THR A 32 29.28 8.76 -2.10
N PRO A 33 29.55 10.06 -1.92
CA PRO A 33 28.62 10.97 -1.25
C PRO A 33 27.24 11.01 -1.90
N LEU A 34 26.21 11.34 -1.11
CA LEU A 34 24.85 11.56 -1.61
C LEU A 34 24.83 12.72 -2.60
N ARG A 35 24.20 12.50 -3.75
CA ARG A 35 24.08 13.49 -4.81
C ARG A 35 22.64 13.97 -4.97
N HIS A 36 22.48 15.25 -5.31
CA HIS A 36 21.20 15.79 -5.74
C HIS A 36 21.04 15.62 -7.26
N VAL A 37 19.84 15.25 -7.67
CA VAL A 37 19.49 15.07 -9.09
C VAL A 37 18.74 16.32 -9.57
N PRO A 38 19.05 16.86 -10.76
CA PRO A 38 18.26 17.92 -11.36
C PRO A 38 16.78 17.54 -11.50
N LEU A 39 15.88 18.51 -11.52
CA LEU A 39 14.46 18.23 -11.73
C LEU A 39 14.24 17.64 -13.15
N PRO A 40 13.50 16.53 -13.31
CA PRO A 40 13.04 16.05 -14.61
C PRO A 40 12.04 17.04 -15.22
N GLY A 41 11.83 16.99 -16.55
CA GLY A 41 10.82 17.81 -17.22
C GLY A 41 9.37 17.50 -16.81
N ARG A 42 9.12 16.37 -16.16
CA ARG A 42 7.80 15.94 -15.70
C ARG A 42 7.92 15.01 -14.50
N PHE A 43 6.98 15.12 -13.59
CA PHE A 43 6.78 14.21 -12.46
C PHE A 43 5.47 13.45 -12.63
N ILE A 44 5.49 12.16 -12.30
CA ILE A 44 4.32 11.27 -12.31
C ILE A 44 4.13 10.78 -10.88
N ILE A 45 3.07 11.22 -10.20
CA ILE A 45 2.83 10.90 -8.80
C ILE A 45 1.63 9.95 -8.71
N PRO A 46 1.85 8.62 -8.62
CA PRO A 46 0.76 7.69 -8.33
C PRO A 46 0.10 8.09 -7.02
N VAL A 47 -1.24 8.08 -6.98
CA VAL A 47 -1.98 8.40 -5.76
C VAL A 47 -1.75 7.33 -4.69
N LYS A 48 -1.55 6.08 -5.11
CA LYS A 48 -1.31 4.94 -4.24
C LYS A 48 0.18 4.59 -4.19
N GLN A 49 0.85 4.96 -3.10
CA GLN A 49 2.28 4.66 -2.86
C GLN A 49 2.52 3.96 -1.52
N HIS A 50 1.50 3.31 -0.98
CA HIS A 50 1.50 2.75 0.37
C HIS A 50 0.45 1.63 0.48
N ILE A 51 0.54 0.82 1.54
CA ILE A 51 -0.50 -0.18 1.82
C ILE A 51 -1.74 0.51 2.37
N GLY A 52 -2.81 0.49 1.59
CA GLY A 52 -4.09 1.10 1.93
C GLY A 52 -4.90 1.38 0.68
N ALA A 53 -5.99 2.11 0.86
CA ALA A 53 -6.71 2.71 -0.24
C ALA A 53 -6.01 4.02 -0.69
N GLU A 54 -6.29 4.44 -1.91
CA GLU A 54 -5.85 5.72 -2.48
C GLU A 54 -6.44 6.91 -1.70
N GLY A 55 -5.71 8.02 -1.64
CA GLY A 55 -6.22 9.26 -1.05
C GLY A 55 -7.15 10.03 -1.99
N GLU A 56 -7.98 10.91 -1.44
CA GLU A 56 -8.89 11.77 -2.21
C GLU A 56 -8.14 12.96 -2.81
N LEU A 57 -8.31 13.20 -4.12
CA LEU A 57 -7.65 14.29 -4.84
C LEU A 57 -8.07 15.67 -4.33
N CYS A 58 -7.10 16.58 -4.19
CA CYS A 58 -7.30 17.95 -3.72
C CYS A 58 -7.08 19.02 -4.79
N MET A 59 -6.79 18.61 -6.02
CA MET A 59 -6.50 19.51 -7.15
C MET A 59 -7.14 19.00 -8.44
N GLN A 60 -7.08 19.82 -9.47
CA GLN A 60 -7.51 19.51 -10.84
C GLN A 60 -6.40 19.87 -11.85
N PRO A 61 -6.44 19.34 -13.08
CA PRO A 61 -5.57 19.81 -14.16
C PRO A 61 -5.69 21.33 -14.35
N GLY A 62 -4.56 22.01 -14.48
CA GLY A 62 -4.42 23.46 -14.56
C GLY A 62 -4.00 24.14 -13.25
N ASP A 63 -4.14 23.47 -12.11
CA ASP A 63 -3.76 24.05 -10.81
C ASP A 63 -2.25 24.21 -10.67
N ARG A 64 -1.82 25.33 -10.07
CA ARG A 64 -0.45 25.52 -9.61
C ARG A 64 -0.26 24.90 -8.23
N VAL A 65 0.86 24.24 -8.03
CA VAL A 65 1.22 23.59 -6.77
C VAL A 65 2.59 24.03 -6.31
N LEU A 66 2.78 24.09 -4.99
CA LEU A 66 4.07 24.31 -4.35
C LEU A 66 4.67 22.98 -3.88
N ARG A 67 5.99 22.90 -3.76
CA ARG A 67 6.66 21.73 -3.19
C ARG A 67 6.16 21.48 -1.77
N GLY A 68 5.81 20.23 -1.49
CA GLY A 68 5.24 19.80 -0.22
C GLY A 68 3.75 20.07 -0.07
N GLN A 69 3.08 20.70 -1.04
CA GLN A 69 1.63 20.85 -1.00
C GLN A 69 0.94 19.47 -1.08
N PRO A 70 -0.05 19.18 -0.23
CA PRO A 70 -0.80 17.93 -0.31
C PRO A 70 -1.58 17.88 -1.62
N LEU A 71 -1.33 16.83 -2.39
CA LEU A 71 -2.06 16.50 -3.62
C LEU A 71 -3.31 15.69 -3.29
N THR A 72 -3.26 14.91 -2.21
CA THR A 72 -4.40 14.16 -1.71
C THR A 72 -4.64 14.34 -0.23
N ARG A 73 -5.88 14.11 0.20
CA ARG A 73 -6.28 13.92 1.59
C ARG A 73 -6.44 12.44 1.86
N GLY A 74 -6.17 12.05 3.09
CA GLY A 74 -6.40 10.68 3.52
C GLY A 74 -6.50 10.57 5.03
N TRP A 75 -7.04 9.45 5.47
CA TRP A 75 -7.25 9.14 6.89
C TRP A 75 -6.94 7.67 7.14
N GLY A 76 -6.51 7.35 8.36
CA GLY A 76 -6.19 5.98 8.75
C GLY A 76 -5.15 5.37 7.83
N ARG A 77 -5.54 4.39 7.01
CA ARG A 77 -4.60 3.71 6.09
C ARG A 77 -4.37 4.44 4.77
N MET A 78 -5.17 5.47 4.46
CA MET A 78 -5.01 6.31 3.28
C MET A 78 -4.03 7.44 3.61
N LEU A 79 -2.79 7.33 3.16
CA LEU A 79 -1.78 8.38 3.34
C LEU A 79 -1.87 9.44 2.24
N PRO A 80 -1.81 10.73 2.61
CA PRO A 80 -1.54 11.81 1.66
C PRO A 80 -0.27 11.60 0.83
N VAL A 81 -0.33 12.04 -0.42
CA VAL A 81 0.84 12.25 -1.29
C VAL A 81 0.99 13.75 -1.54
N HIS A 82 2.23 14.20 -1.72
CA HIS A 82 2.57 15.62 -1.78
C HIS A 82 3.31 15.94 -3.08
N ALA A 83 3.22 17.20 -3.51
CA ALA A 83 3.92 17.68 -4.68
C ALA A 83 5.45 17.60 -4.44
N PRO A 84 6.21 16.95 -5.32
CA PRO A 84 7.66 16.80 -5.16
C PRO A 84 8.44 18.09 -5.44
N THR A 85 7.80 19.05 -6.12
CA THR A 85 8.36 20.34 -6.55
C THR A 85 7.23 21.34 -6.80
N SER A 86 7.55 22.62 -7.03
CA SER A 86 6.58 23.60 -7.52
C SER A 86 6.37 23.46 -9.03
N GLY A 87 5.15 23.74 -9.50
CA GLY A 87 4.83 23.60 -10.91
C GLY A 87 3.34 23.63 -11.20
N THR A 88 2.96 23.08 -12.34
CA THR A 88 1.57 23.01 -12.81
C THR A 88 1.14 21.56 -12.95
N VAL A 89 -0.05 21.24 -12.44
CA VAL A 89 -0.69 19.94 -12.63
C VAL A 89 -1.23 19.90 -14.06
N VAL A 90 -0.57 19.18 -14.94
CA VAL A 90 -0.96 19.14 -16.37
C VAL A 90 -2.01 18.09 -16.67
N ALA A 91 -2.07 17.03 -15.87
CA ALA A 91 -3.06 15.97 -16.04
C ALA A 91 -3.25 15.15 -14.75
N ILE A 92 -4.43 14.54 -14.64
CA ILE A 92 -4.71 13.48 -13.67
C ILE A 92 -5.27 12.31 -14.49
N ALA A 93 -4.46 11.27 -14.66
CA ALA A 93 -4.77 10.17 -15.58
C ALA A 93 -4.15 8.85 -15.12
N PRO A 94 -4.67 7.70 -15.56
CA PRO A 94 -4.00 6.42 -15.36
C PRO A 94 -2.59 6.45 -15.95
N HIS A 95 -1.61 6.09 -15.14
CA HIS A 95 -0.23 5.92 -15.57
C HIS A 95 0.32 4.61 -15.08
N SER A 96 1.13 4.01 -15.93
CA SER A 96 1.99 2.88 -15.64
C SER A 96 2.82 3.06 -14.38
N THR A 97 2.71 2.12 -13.44
CA THR A 97 3.45 2.13 -12.17
C THR A 97 4.60 1.12 -12.14
N ALA A 98 5.49 1.27 -11.15
CA ALA A 98 6.56 0.30 -10.89
C ALA A 98 5.99 -0.98 -10.27
N HIS A 99 5.37 -1.81 -11.11
CA HIS A 99 4.80 -3.11 -10.77
C HIS A 99 5.20 -4.15 -11.83
N PRO A 100 5.51 -5.42 -11.47
CA PRO A 100 5.91 -6.45 -12.45
C PRO A 100 4.89 -6.64 -13.58
N SER A 101 3.61 -6.55 -13.26
CA SER A 101 2.49 -6.69 -14.22
C SER A 101 2.11 -5.38 -14.92
N ALA A 102 2.94 -4.35 -14.89
CA ALA A 102 2.71 -3.17 -15.73
C ALA A 102 1.38 -2.43 -15.43
N LEU A 103 0.87 -2.54 -14.20
CA LEU A 103 -0.45 -2.02 -13.83
C LEU A 103 -0.48 -0.49 -13.91
N THR A 104 -1.59 0.03 -14.39
CA THR A 104 -1.86 1.47 -14.40
C THR A 104 -2.60 1.88 -13.13
N GLU A 105 -2.18 3.00 -12.55
CA GLU A 105 -2.83 3.61 -11.40
C GLU A 105 -3.08 5.10 -11.66
N LEU A 106 -4.13 5.64 -11.05
CA LEU A 106 -4.43 7.06 -11.14
C LEU A 106 -3.24 7.87 -10.62
N SER A 107 -2.73 8.75 -11.47
CA SER A 107 -1.52 9.52 -11.20
C SER A 107 -1.72 11.00 -11.47
N VAL A 108 -1.12 11.83 -10.63
CA VAL A 108 -1.06 13.28 -10.78
C VAL A 108 0.22 13.60 -11.53
N ILE A 109 0.10 14.34 -12.62
CA ILE A 109 1.23 14.65 -13.48
C ILE A 109 1.55 16.13 -13.34
N ILE A 110 2.79 16.44 -12.96
CA ILE A 110 3.25 17.80 -12.68
C ILE A 110 4.42 18.16 -13.59
N GLU A 111 4.33 19.31 -14.25
CA GLU A 111 5.47 19.94 -14.92
C GLU A 111 6.08 20.97 -13.98
N PRO A 112 7.39 20.86 -13.65
CA PRO A 112 8.03 21.83 -12.78
C PRO A 112 8.12 23.20 -13.43
N ASP A 113 7.99 24.25 -12.61
CA ASP A 113 8.24 25.64 -13.02
C ASP A 113 9.74 26.03 -12.99
N GLY A 114 10.59 25.15 -12.43
CA GLY A 114 12.01 25.37 -12.25
C GLY A 114 12.39 26.14 -10.98
N GLU A 115 11.42 26.59 -10.18
CA GLU A 115 11.67 27.36 -8.96
C GLU A 115 11.87 26.50 -7.70
N ASP A 116 11.36 25.26 -7.69
CA ASP A 116 11.32 24.34 -6.54
C ASP A 116 10.81 24.99 -5.25
N ARG A 117 9.83 25.89 -5.37
CA ARG A 117 9.30 26.71 -4.28
C ARG A 117 8.50 25.87 -3.30
N TRP A 118 8.90 25.89 -2.03
CA TRP A 118 8.21 25.21 -0.94
C TRP A 118 6.93 25.91 -0.49
N ILE A 119 6.01 25.12 0.07
CA ILE A 119 5.01 25.64 1.03
C ILE A 119 5.69 26.30 2.23
N GLU A 120 4.92 27.06 3.02
CA GLU A 120 5.39 27.49 4.33
C GLU A 120 5.72 26.26 5.21
N ARG A 121 6.91 26.27 5.81
CA ARG A 121 7.43 25.17 6.63
C ARG A 121 7.48 25.61 8.08
N GLU A 122 6.46 25.27 8.86
CA GLU A 122 6.44 25.51 10.30
C GLU A 122 6.94 24.26 11.05
N GLY A 123 8.15 24.32 11.60
CA GLY A 123 8.77 23.23 12.33
C GLY A 123 8.43 23.19 13.83
N TRP A 124 8.11 22.00 14.37
CA TRP A 124 7.82 21.79 15.79
C TRP A 124 9.08 21.35 16.57
N HIS A 125 9.98 22.30 16.81
CA HIS A 125 11.19 22.06 17.62
C HIS A 125 10.85 21.72 19.09
N ASP A 126 9.69 22.18 19.55
CA ASP A 126 9.10 21.94 20.86
C ASP A 126 8.18 20.71 20.87
N TYR A 127 8.45 19.69 20.05
CA TYR A 127 7.56 18.53 19.89
C TYR A 127 7.19 17.85 21.22
N ALA A 128 8.04 17.94 22.23
CA ALA A 128 7.80 17.40 23.57
C ALA A 128 6.64 18.10 24.33
N GLN A 129 6.24 19.30 23.91
CA GLN A 129 5.08 20.04 24.45
C GLN A 129 3.78 19.73 23.69
N ARG A 130 3.86 19.01 22.56
CA ARG A 130 2.69 18.59 21.79
C ARG A 130 2.08 17.34 22.40
N THR A 131 0.86 17.00 21.99
CA THR A 131 0.26 15.71 22.37
C THR A 131 0.75 14.59 21.46
N ARG A 132 0.70 13.35 21.94
CA ARG A 132 1.02 12.16 21.17
C ARG A 132 0.21 12.09 19.87
N GLU A 133 -1.09 12.36 19.98
CA GLU A 133 -2.04 12.32 18.88
C GLU A 133 -1.71 13.38 17.83
N ALA A 134 -1.31 14.59 18.24
CA ALA A 134 -0.90 15.65 17.33
C ALA A 134 0.36 15.29 16.53
N LEU A 135 1.36 14.67 17.18
CA LEU A 135 2.57 14.21 16.47
C LEU A 135 2.25 13.08 15.47
N ILE A 136 1.43 12.11 15.89
CA ILE A 136 1.01 11.00 15.02
C ILE A 136 0.21 11.52 13.82
N GLU A 137 -0.73 12.44 14.06
CA GLU A 137 -1.53 13.04 13.00
C GLU A 137 -0.65 13.83 12.04
N ARG A 138 0.33 14.58 12.56
CA ARG A 138 1.31 15.28 11.71
C ARG A 138 2.12 14.32 10.86
N ILE A 139 2.67 13.24 11.43
CA ILE A 139 3.38 12.19 10.69
C ILE A 139 2.48 11.59 9.59
N HIS A 140 1.19 11.38 9.89
CA HIS A 140 0.22 10.88 8.93
C HIS A 140 -0.03 11.88 7.79
N GLN A 141 -0.39 13.13 8.12
CA GLN A 141 -0.69 14.18 7.15
C GLN A 141 0.50 14.51 6.26
N PHE A 142 1.73 14.37 6.77
CA PHE A 142 2.96 14.57 6.01
C PHE A 142 3.32 13.37 5.12
N GLY A 143 2.45 12.36 5.07
CA GLY A 143 2.52 11.25 4.13
C GLY A 143 3.62 10.24 4.47
N ILE A 144 4.09 10.18 5.71
CA ILE A 144 5.21 9.32 6.09
C ILE A 144 4.79 7.84 6.04
N ALA A 145 5.34 7.11 5.09
CA ALA A 145 5.23 5.65 4.98
C ALA A 145 6.49 4.95 5.48
N GLY A 146 6.38 3.67 5.83
CA GLY A 146 7.54 2.83 6.15
C GLY A 146 8.42 2.63 4.91
N LEU A 147 9.61 3.23 4.93
CA LEU A 147 10.52 3.28 3.77
C LEU A 147 11.35 2.01 3.56
N GLY A 148 11.24 1.02 4.46
CA GLY A 148 11.91 -0.28 4.38
C GLY A 148 11.26 -1.30 3.42
N GLY A 149 10.44 -0.85 2.46
CA GLY A 149 9.92 -1.70 1.37
C GLY A 149 8.40 -1.86 1.33
N ALA A 150 7.75 -2.14 2.47
CA ALA A 150 6.30 -2.41 2.46
C ALA A 150 5.43 -1.15 2.32
N GLY A 151 5.92 0.05 2.60
CA GLY A 151 5.12 1.28 2.50
C GLY A 151 3.94 1.34 3.47
N PHE A 152 4.06 0.77 4.67
CA PHE A 152 2.98 0.82 5.67
C PHE A 152 2.82 2.25 6.25
N PRO A 153 1.59 2.78 6.43
CA PRO A 153 1.38 4.09 7.03
C PRO A 153 1.98 4.24 8.44
N THR A 154 2.96 5.13 8.60
CA THR A 154 3.72 5.23 9.88
C THR A 154 2.82 5.67 11.03
N GLY A 155 1.91 6.64 10.80
CA GLY A 155 0.95 7.07 11.82
C GLY A 155 0.10 5.91 12.36
N VAL A 156 -0.48 5.09 11.48
CA VAL A 156 -1.26 3.89 11.88
C VAL A 156 -0.41 2.89 12.67
N LYS A 157 0.87 2.75 12.31
CA LYS A 157 1.79 1.83 12.99
C LYS A 157 2.03 2.29 14.43
N LEU A 158 2.21 3.59 14.63
CA LEU A 158 2.41 4.21 15.94
C LEU A 158 1.14 4.15 16.81
N GLN A 159 -0.04 4.33 16.20
CA GLN A 159 -1.33 4.15 16.89
C GLN A 159 -1.54 2.71 17.34
N GLY A 160 -1.29 1.74 16.45
CA GLY A 160 -1.48 0.32 16.73
C GLY A 160 -0.55 -0.23 17.82
N GLY A 161 0.62 0.39 18.02
CA GLY A 161 1.54 0.04 19.11
C GLY A 161 1.05 0.45 20.50
N GLY A 162 0.33 1.57 20.61
CA GLY A 162 -0.18 2.06 21.89
C GLY A 162 0.91 2.19 22.97
N ASP A 163 0.54 1.94 24.22
CA ASP A 163 1.47 1.87 25.37
C ASP A 163 2.02 0.46 25.60
N LYS A 164 1.76 -0.47 24.66
CA LYS A 164 2.16 -1.88 24.77
C LYS A 164 3.60 -2.13 24.31
N ILE A 165 4.24 -1.13 23.69
CA ILE A 165 5.56 -1.28 23.10
C ILE A 165 6.62 -1.15 24.19
N GLU A 166 7.27 -2.26 24.51
CA GLU A 166 8.40 -2.30 25.44
C GLU A 166 9.72 -1.98 24.73
N THR A 167 9.88 -2.44 23.48
CA THR A 167 11.11 -2.32 22.71
C THR A 167 10.84 -1.67 21.36
N LEU A 168 11.50 -0.54 21.08
CA LEU A 168 11.54 0.06 19.74
C LEU A 168 12.82 -0.40 19.03
N ILE A 169 12.66 -1.11 17.91
CA ILE A 169 13.77 -1.52 17.05
C ILE A 169 13.88 -0.54 15.87
N ILE A 170 15.08 -0.05 15.62
CA ILE A 170 15.44 0.69 14.43
C ILE A 170 16.25 -0.23 13.53
N ASN A 171 15.67 -0.60 12.39
CA ASN A 171 16.28 -1.46 11.40
C ASN A 171 17.24 -0.64 10.53
N ALA A 172 18.53 -0.84 10.78
CA ALA A 172 19.68 -0.31 10.07
C ALA A 172 20.45 -1.42 9.33
N ALA A 173 19.84 -2.60 9.15
CA ALA A 173 20.54 -3.77 8.63
C ALA A 173 20.86 -3.62 7.14
N GLU A 174 19.90 -3.21 6.30
CA GLU A 174 20.04 -3.14 4.82
C GLU A 174 20.81 -4.34 4.26
N CYS A 175 20.25 -5.54 4.46
CA CYS A 175 20.92 -6.83 4.19
C CYS A 175 20.88 -7.25 2.72
N GLU A 176 20.10 -6.57 1.88
CA GLU A 176 20.01 -6.87 0.45
C GLU A 176 21.35 -6.48 -0.25
N PRO A 177 21.90 -7.34 -1.13
CA PRO A 177 23.07 -7.00 -1.94
C PRO A 177 22.85 -5.74 -2.77
N TYR A 178 23.93 -5.05 -3.12
CA TYR A 178 23.98 -3.80 -3.90
C TYR A 178 23.38 -2.56 -3.22
N ILE A 179 22.33 -2.70 -2.42
CA ILE A 179 21.62 -1.55 -1.84
C ILE A 179 22.48 -0.89 -0.74
N THR A 180 22.66 0.42 -0.83
CA THR A 180 23.45 1.23 0.12
C THR A 180 22.77 2.55 0.50
N ALA A 181 21.46 2.66 0.25
CA ALA A 181 20.68 3.88 0.45
C ALA A 181 20.61 4.26 1.94
N ASP A 182 20.27 3.29 2.79
CA ASP A 182 20.22 3.45 4.24
C ASP A 182 21.63 3.57 4.83
N ASP A 183 22.61 2.81 4.32
CA ASP A 183 24.02 2.95 4.70
C ASP A 183 24.51 4.40 4.49
N ARG A 184 24.37 4.96 3.28
CA ARG A 184 24.77 6.35 3.00
C ARG A 184 23.99 7.36 3.82
N LEU A 185 22.69 7.13 4.02
CA LEU A 185 21.87 7.99 4.87
C LEU A 185 22.41 8.01 6.30
N MET A 186 22.80 6.86 6.85
CA MET A 186 23.39 6.78 8.19
C MET A 186 24.77 7.46 8.27
N GLN A 187 25.59 7.35 7.22
CA GLN A 187 26.90 8.01 7.19
C GLN A 187 26.79 9.55 7.20
N GLU A 188 25.86 10.11 6.44
CA GLU A 188 25.76 11.58 6.27
C GLU A 188 24.74 12.24 7.21
N CYS A 189 23.71 11.52 7.62
CA CYS A 189 22.57 12.07 8.36
C CYS A 189 22.36 11.42 9.73
N ALA A 190 23.38 10.78 10.33
CA ALA A 190 23.28 10.11 11.64
C ALA A 190 22.56 10.95 12.70
N ALA A 191 22.95 12.21 12.89
CA ALA A 191 22.33 13.10 13.88
C ALA A 191 20.83 13.31 13.64
N GLN A 192 20.42 13.47 12.38
CA GLN A 192 19.02 13.67 12.00
C GLN A 192 18.21 12.37 12.18
N ILE A 193 18.81 11.21 11.92
CA ILE A 193 18.20 9.90 12.20
C ILE A 193 17.97 9.74 13.70
N ILE A 194 18.99 10.00 14.54
CA ILE A 194 18.87 9.90 15.99
C ILE A 194 17.78 10.83 16.51
N GLU A 195 17.66 12.05 16.00
CA GLU A 195 16.57 12.96 16.37
C GLU A 195 15.18 12.40 16.00
N GLY A 196 15.06 11.78 14.82
CA GLY A 196 13.85 11.04 14.44
C GLY A 196 13.52 9.88 15.37
N ILE A 197 14.54 9.16 15.85
CA ILE A 197 14.40 8.08 16.82
C ILE A 197 13.94 8.63 18.18
N ARG A 198 14.45 9.79 18.63
CA ARG A 198 14.01 10.45 19.87
C ARG A 198 12.54 10.84 19.81
N ILE A 199 12.07 11.36 18.67
CA ILE A 199 10.64 11.66 18.45
C ILE A 199 9.80 10.38 18.53
N LEU A 200 10.22 9.31 17.85
CA LEU A 200 9.55 8.01 17.91
C LEU A 200 9.51 7.45 19.34
N ALA A 201 10.62 7.56 20.08
CA ALA A 201 10.71 7.13 21.47
C ALA A 201 9.81 7.98 22.38
N TRP A 202 9.69 9.29 22.15
CA TRP A 202 8.78 10.15 22.90
C TRP A 202 7.30 9.78 22.66
N ILE A 203 6.94 9.44 21.41
CA ILE A 203 5.57 9.01 21.04
C ILE A 203 5.21 7.67 21.69
N LEU A 204 6.14 6.71 21.67
CA LEU A 204 5.90 5.32 22.06
C LEU A 204 6.22 5.03 23.53
N LYS A 205 7.07 5.86 24.15
CA LYS A 205 7.61 5.67 25.51
C LYS A 205 8.11 4.24 25.78
N PRO A 206 8.95 3.67 24.89
CA PRO A 206 9.43 2.31 25.08
C PRO A 206 10.37 2.25 26.28
N ARG A 207 10.53 1.06 26.86
CA ARG A 207 11.53 0.80 27.91
C ARG A 207 12.94 0.85 27.35
N GLU A 208 13.13 0.43 26.10
CA GLU A 208 14.44 0.48 25.43
C GLU A 208 14.30 0.75 23.93
N VAL A 209 15.34 1.34 23.36
CA VAL A 209 15.48 1.53 21.91
C VAL A 209 16.74 0.84 21.42
N LEU A 210 16.60 -0.04 20.42
CA LEU A 210 17.69 -0.82 19.85
C LEU A 210 17.87 -0.48 18.37
N ILE A 211 19.07 -0.07 17.95
CA ILE A 211 19.42 0.11 16.55
C ILE A 211 20.20 -1.13 16.09
N GLY A 212 19.60 -1.96 15.24
CA GLY A 212 20.26 -3.16 14.69
C GLY A 212 20.93 -2.86 13.36
N ILE A 213 22.26 -2.92 13.31
CA ILE A 213 23.08 -2.63 12.13
C ILE A 213 24.04 -3.79 11.83
N GLU A 214 24.22 -4.15 10.57
CA GLU A 214 25.19 -5.18 10.17
C GLU A 214 26.64 -4.70 10.28
N ASP A 215 27.55 -5.63 10.57
CA ASP A 215 28.99 -5.36 10.76
C ASP A 215 29.73 -4.91 9.48
N ASN A 216 29.15 -5.13 8.30
CA ASN A 216 29.68 -4.67 7.02
C ASN A 216 29.53 -3.15 6.74
N LYS A 217 29.03 -2.35 7.69
CA LYS A 217 28.84 -0.89 7.55
C LYS A 217 29.70 -0.06 8.52
N PRO A 218 31.04 -0.19 8.50
CA PRO A 218 31.89 0.39 9.54
C PRO A 218 31.80 1.91 9.64
N GLN A 219 31.61 2.62 8.52
CA GLN A 219 31.46 4.08 8.50
C GLN A 219 30.15 4.51 9.15
N ALA A 220 29.02 3.88 8.81
CA ALA A 220 27.74 4.17 9.44
C ALA A 220 27.77 3.84 10.95
N ILE A 221 28.37 2.71 11.34
CA ILE A 221 28.58 2.35 12.75
C ILE A 221 29.37 3.44 13.48
N SER A 222 30.45 3.92 12.88
CA SER A 222 31.28 4.99 13.45
C SER A 222 30.47 6.27 13.69
N MET A 223 29.72 6.71 12.67
CA MET A 223 28.91 7.93 12.73
C MET A 223 27.79 7.82 13.77
N LEU A 224 27.08 6.69 13.82
CA LEU A 224 26.03 6.46 14.82
C LEU A 224 26.61 6.42 16.23
N ARG A 225 27.76 5.76 16.45
CA ARG A 225 28.43 5.74 17.76
C ARG A 225 28.84 7.14 18.21
N ALA A 226 29.36 7.97 17.29
CA ALA A 226 29.76 9.34 17.61
C ALA A 226 28.57 10.17 18.11
N VAL A 227 27.42 10.08 17.43
CA VAL A 227 26.20 10.80 17.84
C VAL A 227 25.62 10.26 19.16
N LEU A 228 25.72 8.95 19.40
CA LEU A 228 25.18 8.30 20.60
C LEU A 228 26.07 8.41 21.85
N CYS A 229 27.26 9.02 21.77
CA CYS A 229 28.25 9.02 22.86
C CYS A 229 27.69 9.53 24.20
N HIS A 230 26.73 10.45 24.17
CA HIS A 230 26.07 11.02 25.36
C HIS A 230 24.59 10.66 25.47
N GLU A 231 24.10 9.74 24.64
CA GLU A 231 22.70 9.35 24.63
C GLU A 231 22.46 8.20 25.61
N HIS A 232 21.46 8.37 26.48
CA HIS A 232 20.98 7.32 27.36
C HIS A 232 19.64 6.80 26.84
N GLY A 233 19.48 5.47 26.75
CA GLY A 233 18.22 4.84 26.34
C GLY A 233 18.14 4.37 24.88
N ILE A 234 19.06 4.83 24.02
CA ILE A 234 19.23 4.32 22.65
C ILE A 234 20.52 3.51 22.57
N THR A 235 20.42 2.26 22.14
CA THR A 235 21.56 1.35 22.10
C THR A 235 21.82 0.82 20.69
N LEU A 236 23.04 1.00 20.20
CA LEU A 236 23.49 0.43 18.93
C LEU A 236 23.92 -1.03 19.12
N ARG A 237 23.40 -1.93 18.27
CA ARG A 237 23.69 -3.36 18.25
C ARG A 237 24.23 -3.74 16.87
N VAL A 238 25.53 -4.05 16.84
CA VAL A 238 26.20 -4.52 15.62
C VAL A 238 25.99 -6.03 15.51
N ILE A 239 25.35 -6.48 14.43
CA ILE A 239 24.99 -7.88 14.19
C ILE A 239 25.80 -8.46 13.02
N PRO A 240 25.99 -9.79 12.96
CA PRO A 240 26.65 -10.42 11.83
C PRO A 240 25.90 -10.21 10.50
N THR A 241 26.63 -9.95 9.43
CA THR A 241 26.05 -9.88 8.07
C THR A 241 25.54 -11.26 7.63
N LYS A 242 24.21 -11.37 7.45
CA LYS A 242 23.52 -12.61 7.06
C LYS A 242 22.20 -12.24 6.43
N TYR A 243 21.90 -12.72 5.23
CA TYR A 243 20.61 -12.41 4.59
C TYR A 243 19.54 -13.44 5.00
N PRO A 244 18.29 -13.05 5.35
CA PRO A 244 17.74 -11.70 5.46
C PRO A 244 17.64 -11.22 6.93
N SER A 245 18.76 -10.89 7.57
CA SER A 245 18.82 -10.37 8.95
C SER A 245 17.94 -9.13 9.17
N GLY A 246 17.75 -8.31 8.13
CA GLY A 246 16.89 -7.12 8.14
C GLY A 246 15.39 -7.42 8.10
N GLY A 247 14.98 -8.69 7.99
CA GLY A 247 13.58 -9.09 8.10
C GLY A 247 13.02 -8.81 9.50
N ALA A 248 11.75 -8.40 9.59
CA ALA A 248 11.17 -7.96 10.87
C ALA A 248 11.19 -9.06 11.95
N LYS A 249 10.88 -10.30 11.58
CA LYS A 249 10.91 -11.46 12.50
C LYS A 249 12.36 -11.81 12.87
N GLN A 250 13.25 -11.85 11.87
CA GLN A 250 14.67 -12.19 12.03
C GLN A 250 15.40 -11.18 12.93
N LEU A 251 15.30 -9.88 12.63
CA LEU A 251 15.96 -8.84 13.43
C LEU A 251 15.42 -8.80 14.86
N THR A 252 14.12 -9.01 15.05
CA THR A 252 13.53 -9.10 16.39
C THR A 252 14.14 -10.26 17.18
N GLN A 253 14.25 -11.44 16.57
CA GLN A 253 14.89 -12.59 17.20
C GLN A 253 16.36 -12.31 17.51
N ILE A 254 17.14 -11.79 16.56
CA ILE A 254 18.56 -11.47 16.72
C ILE A 254 18.82 -10.50 17.88
N LEU A 255 17.94 -9.50 18.06
CA LEU A 255 18.13 -8.43 19.05
C LEU A 255 17.48 -8.69 20.41
N THR A 256 16.46 -9.55 20.48
CA THR A 256 15.67 -9.74 21.71
C THR A 256 15.54 -11.19 22.15
N GLY A 257 15.86 -12.15 21.28
CA GLY A 257 15.60 -13.57 21.48
C GLY A 257 14.11 -13.95 21.44
N LYS A 258 13.20 -13.00 21.25
CA LYS A 258 11.76 -13.25 21.12
C LYS A 258 11.41 -13.59 19.68
N GLN A 259 10.50 -14.54 19.48
CA GLN A 259 9.92 -14.86 18.18
C GLN A 259 8.48 -14.37 18.09
N VAL A 260 8.09 -13.89 16.92
CA VAL A 260 6.71 -13.47 16.65
C VAL A 260 5.88 -14.74 16.36
N PRO A 261 4.79 -15.00 17.10
CA PRO A 261 3.98 -16.20 16.88
C PRO A 261 3.30 -16.18 15.50
N HIS A 262 2.94 -17.36 15.01
CA HIS A 262 2.18 -17.51 13.76
C HIS A 262 0.90 -16.66 13.80
N GLY A 263 0.61 -15.94 12.71
CA GLY A 263 -0.53 -15.04 12.60
C GLY A 263 -0.46 -13.76 13.48
N GLY A 264 0.54 -13.66 14.36
CA GLY A 264 0.74 -12.51 15.24
C GLY A 264 1.55 -11.39 14.60
N ARG A 265 1.55 -10.24 15.26
CA ARG A 265 2.34 -9.05 14.91
C ARG A 265 3.44 -8.85 15.94
N SER A 266 4.52 -8.17 15.56
CA SER A 266 5.60 -7.83 16.51
C SER A 266 5.09 -7.01 17.70
N SER A 267 4.04 -6.20 17.50
CA SER A 267 3.38 -5.45 18.57
C SER A 267 2.79 -6.35 19.66
N ASP A 268 2.42 -7.59 19.33
CA ASP A 268 1.80 -8.53 20.28
C ASP A 268 2.82 -9.08 21.29
N ILE A 269 4.12 -8.98 20.98
CA ILE A 269 5.24 -9.31 21.88
C ILE A 269 5.94 -8.07 22.44
N GLY A 270 5.30 -6.90 22.31
CA GLY A 270 5.80 -5.61 22.80
C GLY A 270 6.91 -4.99 21.94
N VAL A 271 7.05 -5.39 20.67
CA VAL A 271 8.10 -4.89 19.78
C VAL A 271 7.53 -4.10 18.61
N LEU A 272 8.02 -2.89 18.40
CA LEU A 272 7.74 -2.10 17.19
C LEU A 272 9.03 -1.80 16.44
N MET A 273 9.04 -2.04 15.13
CA MET A 273 10.22 -1.82 14.29
C MET A 273 10.02 -0.69 13.28
N HIS A 274 10.95 0.26 13.17
CA HIS A 274 10.99 1.26 12.10
C HIS A 274 12.33 1.20 11.35
N ASN A 275 12.33 1.51 10.06
CA ASN A 275 13.55 1.61 9.27
C ASN A 275 14.22 2.99 9.50
N VAL A 276 15.55 3.07 9.35
CA VAL A 276 16.32 4.31 9.54
C VAL A 276 15.85 5.46 8.64
N GLY A 277 15.54 5.20 7.38
CA GLY A 277 14.96 6.21 6.47
C GLY A 277 13.59 6.69 6.93
N THR A 278 12.81 5.83 7.61
CA THR A 278 11.53 6.25 8.20
C THR A 278 11.73 7.16 9.40
N ALA A 279 12.70 6.87 10.27
CA ALA A 279 13.04 7.74 11.40
C ALA A 279 13.52 9.12 10.90
N TYR A 280 14.37 9.14 9.88
CA TYR A 280 14.78 10.37 9.19
C TYR A 280 13.57 11.17 8.68
N ALA A 281 12.65 10.52 7.97
CA ALA A 281 11.45 11.18 7.45
C ALA A 281 10.53 11.72 8.57
N VAL A 282 10.43 11.03 9.71
CA VAL A 282 9.70 11.53 10.89
C VAL A 282 10.33 12.81 11.42
N LYS A 283 11.66 12.88 11.52
CA LYS A 283 12.37 14.13 11.89
C LYS A 283 12.02 15.26 10.94
N ARG A 284 12.11 15.04 9.62
CA ARG A 284 11.80 16.06 8.60
C ARG A 284 10.37 16.59 8.76
N ALA A 285 9.40 15.70 8.97
CA ALA A 285 8.00 16.09 9.13
C ALA A 285 7.73 16.91 10.41
N ILE A 286 8.31 16.51 11.53
CA ILE A 286 8.08 17.15 12.83
C ILE A 286 8.93 18.41 12.97
N ILE A 287 10.25 18.30 12.88
CA ILE A 287 11.20 19.38 13.19
C ILE A 287 11.30 20.37 12.04
N ASP A 288 11.40 19.89 10.79
CA ASP A 288 11.69 20.77 9.65
C ASP A 288 10.42 21.26 8.96
N GLY A 289 9.27 20.68 9.28
CA GLY A 289 8.01 21.00 8.61
C GLY A 289 7.99 20.58 7.15
N GLU A 290 8.66 19.47 6.80
CA GLU A 290 8.73 18.98 5.43
C GLU A 290 8.06 17.61 5.26
N PRO A 291 7.03 17.51 4.40
CA PRO A 291 6.42 16.23 4.07
C PRO A 291 7.36 15.36 3.23
N LEU A 292 7.00 14.07 3.13
CA LEU A 292 7.79 13.11 2.37
C LEU A 292 7.64 13.38 0.86
N THR A 293 8.55 14.19 0.32
CA THR A 293 8.65 14.51 -1.12
C THR A 293 9.81 13.81 -1.82
N GLU A 294 10.75 13.25 -1.05
CA GLU A 294 11.99 12.66 -1.58
C GLU A 294 12.52 11.56 -0.68
N ARG A 295 13.34 10.67 -1.24
CA ARG A 295 14.06 9.63 -0.49
C ARG A 295 15.42 9.34 -1.12
N VAL A 296 16.29 8.69 -0.37
CA VAL A 296 17.54 8.16 -0.91
C VAL A 296 17.26 6.92 -1.74
N VAL A 297 17.89 6.87 -2.92
CA VAL A 297 17.85 5.75 -3.87
C VAL A 297 19.28 5.38 -4.28
N THR A 298 19.61 4.09 -4.21
CA THR A 298 20.85 3.55 -4.77
C THR A 298 20.74 3.39 -6.28
N LEU A 299 21.70 3.90 -7.03
CA LEU A 299 21.89 3.66 -8.47
C LEU A 299 23.16 2.81 -8.64
N THR A 300 23.04 1.61 -9.19
CA THR A 300 24.15 0.64 -9.19
C THR A 300 24.01 -0.42 -10.28
N GLY A 301 25.04 -1.23 -10.47
CA GLY A 301 25.16 -2.23 -11.52
C GLY A 301 26.16 -1.78 -12.59
N GLU A 302 26.74 -2.74 -13.30
CA GLU A 302 27.81 -2.51 -14.28
C GLU A 302 27.39 -1.63 -15.45
N SER A 303 26.10 -1.54 -15.77
CA SER A 303 25.59 -0.63 -16.80
C SER A 303 25.43 0.82 -16.33
N ILE A 304 25.79 1.14 -15.08
CA ILE A 304 25.79 2.50 -14.52
C ILE A 304 27.23 3.01 -14.42
N ALA A 305 27.60 4.01 -15.21
CA ALA A 305 28.97 4.54 -15.22
C ALA A 305 29.37 5.24 -13.91
N ARG A 306 28.41 5.79 -13.16
CA ARG A 306 28.64 6.53 -11.91
C ARG A 306 27.73 6.00 -10.79
N PRO A 307 28.00 4.79 -10.28
CA PRO A 307 27.21 4.21 -9.20
C PRO A 307 27.31 5.05 -7.92
N GLY A 308 26.27 5.00 -7.10
CA GLY A 308 26.18 5.79 -5.88
C GLY A 308 24.74 6.02 -5.45
N ASN A 309 24.54 6.94 -4.51
CA ASN A 309 23.24 7.18 -3.91
C ASN A 309 22.79 8.62 -4.20
N VAL A 310 21.49 8.79 -4.41
CA VAL A 310 20.90 10.07 -4.81
C VAL A 310 19.68 10.41 -3.99
N TRP A 311 19.47 11.71 -3.74
CA TRP A 311 18.17 12.23 -3.30
C TRP A 311 17.22 12.27 -4.49
N ALA A 312 16.34 11.28 -4.56
CA ALA A 312 15.32 11.18 -5.60
C ALA A 312 13.98 11.72 -5.10
N ARG A 313 13.45 12.69 -5.82
CA ARG A 313 12.08 13.17 -5.64
C ARG A 313 11.08 12.08 -6.01
N LEU A 314 10.00 11.99 -5.24
CA LEU A 314 8.92 11.06 -5.53
C LEU A 314 8.22 11.48 -6.83
N GLY A 315 7.99 10.52 -7.70
CA GLY A 315 7.41 10.71 -9.01
C GLY A 315 8.40 11.05 -10.13
N THR A 316 9.70 11.16 -9.84
CA THR A 316 10.71 11.25 -10.89
C THR A 316 10.67 9.98 -11.74
N PRO A 317 10.65 10.06 -13.08
CA PRO A 317 10.80 8.90 -13.95
C PRO A 317 12.12 8.17 -13.67
N VAL A 318 12.09 6.83 -13.63
CA VAL A 318 13.28 6.00 -13.43
C VAL A 318 14.34 6.29 -14.48
N ARG A 319 13.95 6.52 -15.73
CA ARG A 319 14.87 6.85 -16.83
C ARG A 319 15.76 8.06 -16.50
N HIS A 320 15.20 9.08 -15.86
CA HIS A 320 15.93 10.30 -15.50
C HIS A 320 17.03 10.04 -14.47
N LEU A 321 16.75 9.16 -13.50
CA LEU A 321 17.76 8.75 -12.51
C LEU A 321 18.87 7.92 -13.15
N LEU A 322 18.51 6.99 -14.03
CA LEU A 322 19.49 6.15 -14.75
C LEU A 322 20.39 7.00 -15.64
N GLU A 323 19.83 7.94 -16.40
CA GLU A 323 20.59 8.90 -17.22
C GLU A 323 21.53 9.75 -16.36
N PHE A 324 21.07 10.23 -15.20
CA PHE A 324 21.95 10.90 -14.23
C PHE A 324 23.11 9.99 -13.76
N GLY A 325 22.85 8.71 -13.54
CA GLY A 325 23.85 7.69 -13.24
C GLY A 325 24.85 7.40 -14.37
N GLY A 326 24.60 7.90 -15.59
CA GLY A 326 25.38 7.56 -16.78
C GLY A 326 25.08 6.15 -17.26
N PHE A 327 23.79 5.82 -17.38
CA PHE A 327 23.31 4.52 -17.83
C PHE A 327 23.68 4.24 -19.29
N CYS A 328 24.35 3.11 -19.50
CA CYS A 328 24.79 2.60 -20.79
C CYS A 328 24.07 1.26 -21.05
N PRO A 329 22.90 1.26 -21.71
CA PRO A 329 22.11 0.04 -21.89
C PRO A 329 22.80 -0.96 -22.82
N THR A 330 22.73 -2.24 -22.46
CA THR A 330 23.05 -3.38 -23.33
C THR A 330 21.83 -3.81 -24.18
N SER A 331 22.01 -4.76 -25.11
CA SER A 331 20.93 -5.25 -25.99
C SER A 331 19.74 -5.81 -25.23
N ASP A 332 20.00 -6.51 -24.13
CA ASP A 332 19.01 -7.22 -23.29
C ASP A 332 18.95 -6.58 -21.90
N GLN A 333 19.09 -5.26 -21.84
CA GLN A 333 19.26 -4.55 -20.58
C GLN A 333 18.06 -4.70 -19.65
N LEU A 334 18.32 -5.29 -18.49
CA LEU A 334 17.38 -5.40 -17.39
C LEU A 334 17.56 -4.21 -16.44
N VAL A 335 16.46 -3.70 -15.89
CA VAL A 335 16.50 -2.77 -14.76
C VAL A 335 15.63 -3.33 -13.65
N ILE A 336 16.22 -3.55 -12.49
CA ILE A 336 15.58 -4.13 -11.32
C ILE A 336 15.31 -3.00 -10.32
N MET A 337 14.05 -2.86 -9.91
CA MET A 337 13.70 -2.03 -8.77
C MET A 337 13.79 -2.85 -7.48
N GLY A 338 14.64 -2.41 -6.56
CA GLY A 338 15.08 -3.17 -5.39
C GLY A 338 16.44 -3.83 -5.62
N GLY A 339 16.71 -4.90 -4.87
CA GLY A 339 17.92 -5.71 -5.04
C GLY A 339 17.65 -7.04 -5.73
N PRO A 340 18.68 -7.87 -5.94
CA PRO A 340 18.57 -9.08 -6.76
C PRO A 340 17.67 -10.17 -6.17
N LEU A 341 17.42 -10.20 -4.85
CA LEU A 341 16.64 -11.25 -4.20
C LEU A 341 15.16 -10.88 -4.06
N MET A 342 14.86 -9.69 -3.54
CA MET A 342 13.47 -9.25 -3.33
C MET A 342 12.89 -8.40 -4.46
N GLY A 343 13.75 -7.78 -5.29
CA GLY A 343 13.35 -6.86 -6.34
C GLY A 343 12.59 -7.49 -7.49
N PHE A 344 12.24 -6.66 -8.45
CA PHE A 344 11.58 -7.09 -9.69
C PHE A 344 12.03 -6.24 -10.87
N THR A 345 12.02 -6.87 -12.05
CA THR A 345 12.36 -6.21 -13.30
C THR A 345 11.26 -5.21 -13.70
N LEU A 346 11.67 -4.01 -14.06
CA LEU A 346 10.79 -2.98 -14.60
C LEU A 346 10.49 -3.28 -16.08
N PRO A 347 9.21 -3.24 -16.49
CA PRO A 347 8.85 -3.47 -17.89
C PRO A 347 9.24 -2.31 -18.82
N TRP A 348 9.40 -1.10 -18.28
CA TRP A 348 9.89 0.10 -18.97
C TRP A 348 10.45 1.10 -17.96
N LEU A 349 11.20 2.10 -18.44
CA LEU A 349 11.92 3.05 -17.59
C LEU A 349 11.15 4.34 -17.28
N ASP A 350 10.01 4.55 -17.93
CA ASP A 350 9.14 5.71 -17.67
C ASP A 350 8.20 5.52 -16.45
N VAL A 351 8.45 4.51 -15.62
CA VAL A 351 7.76 4.37 -14.33
C VAL A 351 8.28 5.39 -13.31
N PRO A 352 7.43 5.85 -12.38
CA PRO A 352 7.84 6.78 -11.34
C PRO A 352 8.58 6.09 -10.18
N VAL A 353 9.53 6.83 -9.60
CA VAL A 353 10.08 6.55 -8.25
C VAL A 353 8.98 6.78 -7.22
N VAL A 354 8.73 5.82 -6.35
CA VAL A 354 7.72 5.89 -5.29
C VAL A 354 8.33 5.72 -3.90
N LYS A 355 7.52 5.88 -2.84
CA LYS A 355 7.98 5.80 -1.44
C LYS A 355 8.77 4.52 -1.12
N ILE A 356 8.58 3.43 -1.87
CA ILE A 356 9.23 2.14 -1.66
C ILE A 356 10.42 1.86 -2.60
N THR A 357 10.74 2.76 -3.52
CA THR A 357 11.89 2.63 -4.43
C THR A 357 13.18 2.96 -3.68
N ASN A 358 13.91 1.96 -3.18
CA ASN A 358 15.18 2.15 -2.48
C ASN A 358 16.43 1.94 -3.36
N CYS A 359 16.30 1.19 -4.46
CA CYS A 359 17.40 0.84 -5.34
C CYS A 359 16.90 0.70 -6.77
N LEU A 360 17.72 1.13 -7.72
CA LEU A 360 17.62 0.86 -9.15
C LEU A 360 18.94 0.17 -9.56
N LEU A 361 18.86 -1.13 -9.77
CA LEU A 361 19.96 -1.98 -10.18
C LEU A 361 19.86 -2.22 -11.69
N ALA A 362 20.86 -1.77 -12.44
CA ALA A 362 20.97 -2.00 -13.88
C ALA A 362 22.22 -2.84 -14.15
N PRO A 363 22.11 -4.17 -14.05
CA PRO A 363 23.26 -5.04 -14.18
C PRO A 363 23.66 -5.23 -15.64
N SER A 364 24.92 -5.62 -15.87
CA SER A 364 25.31 -6.14 -17.18
C SER A 364 24.78 -7.58 -17.39
N SER A 365 24.88 -8.08 -18.62
CA SER A 365 24.57 -9.49 -18.91
C SER A 365 25.50 -10.47 -18.18
N THR A 366 26.73 -10.06 -17.86
CA THR A 366 27.71 -10.90 -17.15
C THR A 366 27.56 -10.83 -15.63
N GLU A 367 27.04 -9.73 -15.09
CA GLU A 367 26.92 -9.49 -13.65
C GLU A 367 25.87 -10.38 -12.97
N MET A 368 24.78 -10.70 -13.67
CA MET A 368 23.72 -11.58 -13.15
C MET A 368 23.93 -13.07 -13.49
N GLY A 369 24.96 -13.38 -14.29
CA GLY A 369 25.16 -14.72 -14.86
C GLY A 369 24.20 -15.03 -16.00
N GLU A 370 24.47 -16.13 -16.71
CA GLU A 370 23.57 -16.60 -17.77
C GLU A 370 22.26 -17.10 -17.17
N PRO A 371 21.10 -16.76 -17.78
CA PRO A 371 19.81 -17.34 -17.39
C PRO A 371 19.88 -18.86 -17.47
N GLN A 372 19.77 -19.52 -16.31
CA GLN A 372 19.73 -20.98 -16.27
C GLN A 372 18.28 -21.45 -16.40
N GLU A 373 18.05 -22.46 -17.24
CA GLU A 373 16.72 -23.04 -17.41
C GLU A 373 16.24 -23.74 -16.13
N GLU A 374 14.96 -23.57 -15.79
CA GLU A 374 14.31 -24.31 -14.69
C GLU A 374 14.42 -25.82 -14.95
N GLN A 375 15.09 -26.53 -14.06
CA GLN A 375 15.18 -27.99 -14.06
C GLN A 375 14.21 -28.61 -13.06
N HIS A 376 14.02 -29.92 -13.17
CA HIS A 376 13.18 -30.66 -12.23
C HIS A 376 13.75 -30.64 -10.80
N CYS A 377 12.86 -30.55 -9.80
CA CYS A 377 13.24 -30.62 -8.39
C CYS A 377 13.83 -32.00 -8.05
N ILE A 378 15.12 -32.02 -7.65
CA ILE A 378 15.84 -33.25 -7.25
C ILE A 378 15.66 -33.64 -5.77
N ARG A 379 14.84 -32.90 -5.02
CA ARG A 379 14.54 -33.14 -3.61
C ARG A 379 15.74 -33.14 -2.65
N CYS A 380 16.68 -32.22 -2.85
CA CYS A 380 17.89 -32.10 -2.02
C CYS A 380 17.70 -31.39 -0.66
N SER A 381 16.51 -30.87 -0.35
CA SER A 381 16.18 -30.14 0.89
C SER A 381 16.93 -28.82 1.15
N ALA A 382 17.90 -28.40 0.33
CA ALA A 382 18.64 -27.15 0.51
C ALA A 382 17.74 -25.91 0.70
N CYS A 383 16.61 -25.85 0.00
CA CYS A 383 15.65 -24.77 0.12
C CYS A 383 14.97 -24.67 1.50
N ALA A 384 14.79 -25.80 2.20
CA ALA A 384 14.25 -25.85 3.55
C ALA A 384 15.31 -25.38 4.56
N ASP A 385 16.55 -25.89 4.44
CA ASP A 385 17.67 -25.49 5.30
C ASP A 385 17.95 -23.98 5.20
N ALA A 386 17.79 -23.39 4.02
CA ALA A 386 17.99 -21.96 3.81
C ALA A 386 16.78 -21.09 4.24
N CYS A 387 15.62 -21.67 4.52
CA CYS A 387 14.40 -20.90 4.76
C CYS A 387 14.44 -20.20 6.13
N PRO A 388 14.45 -18.85 6.18
CA PRO A 388 14.52 -18.12 7.45
C PRO A 388 13.18 -18.05 8.20
N ALA A 389 12.12 -18.59 7.59
CA ALA A 389 10.77 -18.65 8.14
C ALA A 389 10.37 -20.07 8.58
N ASP A 390 11.33 -21.02 8.55
CA ASP A 390 11.12 -22.42 8.93
C ASP A 390 9.95 -23.08 8.18
N LEU A 391 9.84 -22.77 6.88
CA LEU A 391 8.86 -23.38 5.99
C LEU A 391 9.47 -24.57 5.24
N LEU A 392 8.63 -25.28 4.49
CA LEU A 392 9.04 -26.33 3.56
C LEU A 392 8.83 -25.87 2.09
N PRO A 393 9.71 -25.02 1.53
CA PRO A 393 9.55 -24.49 0.18
C PRO A 393 9.37 -25.55 -0.90
N GLN A 394 10.01 -26.71 -0.72
CA GLN A 394 9.85 -27.84 -1.63
C GLN A 394 8.39 -28.31 -1.71
N GLN A 395 7.70 -28.47 -0.58
CA GLN A 395 6.30 -28.91 -0.56
C GLN A 395 5.38 -27.81 -1.09
N LEU A 396 5.62 -26.56 -0.65
CA LEU A 396 4.89 -25.38 -1.13
C LEU A 396 5.00 -25.24 -2.65
N TYR A 397 6.14 -25.55 -3.24
CA TYR A 397 6.32 -25.52 -4.70
C TYR A 397 5.42 -26.51 -5.40
N TRP A 398 5.37 -27.76 -4.93
CA TRP A 398 4.50 -28.79 -5.53
C TRP A 398 3.01 -28.44 -5.37
N PHE A 399 2.61 -27.88 -4.23
CA PHE A 399 1.23 -27.42 -4.04
C PHE A 399 0.89 -26.22 -4.94
N SER A 400 1.78 -25.24 -5.03
CA SER A 400 1.59 -24.06 -5.89
C SER A 400 1.54 -24.44 -7.38
N LYS A 401 2.52 -25.25 -7.84
CA LYS A 401 2.57 -25.73 -9.22
C LYS A 401 1.38 -26.61 -9.59
N GLY A 402 0.83 -27.34 -8.61
CA GLY A 402 -0.35 -28.17 -8.77
C GLY A 402 -1.69 -27.46 -8.51
N GLN A 403 -1.69 -26.14 -8.27
CA GLN A 403 -2.88 -25.34 -7.91
C GLN A 403 -3.66 -25.93 -6.71
N GLN A 404 -2.95 -26.48 -5.73
CA GLN A 404 -3.52 -27.08 -4.52
C GLN A 404 -3.59 -26.03 -3.39
N HIS A 405 -4.43 -25.01 -3.59
CA HIS A 405 -4.54 -23.83 -2.73
C HIS A 405 -4.78 -24.14 -1.25
N ASP A 406 -5.65 -25.12 -0.97
CA ASP A 406 -5.95 -25.55 0.41
C ASP A 406 -4.71 -26.11 1.10
N LYS A 407 -3.90 -26.90 0.38
CA LYS A 407 -2.68 -27.49 0.93
C LYS A 407 -1.59 -26.45 1.11
N ALA A 408 -1.43 -25.53 0.16
CA ALA A 408 -0.49 -24.41 0.30
C ALA A 408 -0.84 -23.55 1.52
N THR A 409 -2.14 -23.28 1.72
CA THR A 409 -2.65 -22.57 2.91
C THR A 409 -2.39 -23.35 4.19
N ALA A 410 -2.69 -24.65 4.22
CA ALA A 410 -2.42 -25.52 5.37
C ALA A 410 -0.93 -25.64 5.72
N HIS A 411 -0.03 -25.36 4.78
CA HIS A 411 1.42 -25.32 4.98
C HIS A 411 1.95 -23.89 5.18
N ASN A 412 1.08 -22.97 5.61
CA ASN A 412 1.43 -21.62 6.02
C ASN A 412 2.14 -20.80 4.93
N LEU A 413 1.74 -20.94 3.66
CA LEU A 413 2.30 -20.12 2.58
C LEU A 413 2.26 -18.61 2.88
N SER A 414 1.25 -18.14 3.62
CA SER A 414 1.11 -16.74 4.05
C SER A 414 2.28 -16.23 4.90
N ASP A 415 3.02 -17.11 5.59
CA ASP A 415 4.20 -16.75 6.38
C ASP A 415 5.47 -16.58 5.53
N CYS A 416 5.46 -17.04 4.28
CA CYS A 416 6.59 -16.83 3.37
C CYS A 416 6.85 -15.33 3.22
N ILE A 417 8.07 -14.88 3.49
CA ILE A 417 8.45 -13.46 3.37
C ILE A 417 8.99 -13.08 1.99
N GLU A 418 8.94 -14.00 1.02
CA GLU A 418 9.35 -13.78 -0.37
C GLU A 418 10.82 -13.29 -0.51
N CYS A 419 11.69 -13.74 0.41
CA CYS A 419 13.09 -13.29 0.47
C CYS A 419 14.01 -13.89 -0.59
N GLY A 420 13.59 -14.89 -1.38
CA GLY A 420 14.45 -15.44 -2.43
C GLY A 420 15.56 -16.39 -1.96
N ALA A 421 15.82 -16.54 -0.66
CA ALA A 421 16.88 -17.41 -0.14
C ALA A 421 16.76 -18.86 -0.64
N CYS A 422 15.53 -19.39 -0.68
CA CYS A 422 15.24 -20.73 -1.18
C CYS A 422 15.51 -20.91 -2.68
N ALA A 423 15.27 -19.86 -3.49
CA ALA A 423 15.54 -19.89 -4.93
C ALA A 423 17.03 -19.79 -5.21
N TRP A 424 17.74 -18.96 -4.44
CA TRP A 424 19.20 -18.78 -4.56
C TRP A 424 20.00 -20.08 -4.32
N VAL A 425 19.61 -20.90 -3.32
CA VAL A 425 20.28 -22.19 -3.05
C VAL A 425 19.83 -23.34 -3.96
N CYS A 426 18.87 -23.12 -4.86
CA CYS A 426 18.26 -24.23 -5.60
C CYS A 426 19.19 -24.72 -6.72
N PRO A 427 19.71 -25.96 -6.68
CA PRO A 427 20.57 -26.47 -7.75
C PRO A 427 19.81 -26.74 -9.06
N SER A 428 18.48 -26.74 -9.01
CA SER A 428 17.60 -26.93 -10.16
C SER A 428 17.11 -25.59 -10.75
N ASN A 429 17.58 -24.44 -10.25
CA ASN A 429 17.19 -23.11 -10.75
C ASN A 429 15.68 -22.86 -10.77
N ILE A 430 14.96 -23.44 -9.81
CA ILE A 430 13.51 -23.27 -9.70
C ILE A 430 13.23 -21.87 -9.10
N PRO A 431 12.46 -21.01 -9.78
CA PRO A 431 12.12 -19.68 -9.29
C PRO A 431 11.02 -19.74 -8.21
N LEU A 432 11.31 -20.41 -7.08
CA LEU A 432 10.35 -20.75 -6.02
C LEU A 432 9.49 -19.55 -5.57
N VAL A 433 10.10 -18.37 -5.42
CA VAL A 433 9.40 -17.16 -4.98
C VAL A 433 8.34 -16.70 -5.99
N GLN A 434 8.56 -16.88 -7.30
CA GLN A 434 7.58 -16.51 -8.32
C GLN A 434 6.32 -17.38 -8.18
N TYR A 435 6.47 -18.69 -8.02
CA TYR A 435 5.36 -19.60 -7.74
C TYR A 435 4.62 -19.22 -6.46
N PHE A 436 5.33 -18.88 -5.38
CA PHE A 436 4.71 -18.48 -4.12
C PHE A 436 3.96 -17.14 -4.21
N ARG A 437 4.50 -16.16 -4.96
CA ARG A 437 3.84 -14.88 -5.21
C ARG A 437 2.55 -15.06 -5.99
N GLN A 438 2.59 -15.88 -7.04
CA GLN A 438 1.43 -16.23 -7.84
C GLN A 438 0.36 -16.92 -6.98
N GLU A 439 0.73 -17.98 -6.27
CA GLU A 439 -0.17 -18.76 -5.42
C GLU A 439 -0.83 -17.89 -4.33
N LYS A 440 -0.05 -17.00 -3.68
CA LYS A 440 -0.61 -16.02 -2.73
C LYS A 440 -1.57 -15.03 -3.39
N ALA A 441 -1.34 -14.64 -4.64
CA ALA A 441 -2.26 -13.77 -5.36
C ALA A 441 -3.57 -14.49 -5.69
N GLU A 442 -3.49 -15.75 -6.11
CA GLU A 442 -4.64 -16.61 -6.41
C GLU A 442 -5.47 -16.88 -5.16
N ILE A 443 -4.84 -17.31 -4.05
CA ILE A 443 -5.53 -17.51 -2.75
C ILE A 443 -6.24 -16.22 -2.30
N ARG A 444 -5.59 -15.06 -2.45
CA ARG A 444 -6.21 -13.78 -2.10
C ARG A 444 -7.40 -13.44 -2.99
N ALA A 445 -7.33 -13.75 -4.28
CA ALA A 445 -8.44 -13.53 -5.22
C ALA A 445 -9.65 -14.40 -4.86
N ILE A 446 -9.42 -15.68 -4.55
CA ILE A 446 -10.45 -16.63 -4.09
C ILE A 446 -11.11 -16.09 -2.81
N GLN A 447 -10.32 -15.73 -1.80
CA GLN A 447 -10.84 -15.19 -0.53
C GLN A 447 -11.67 -13.92 -0.72
N LEU A 448 -11.24 -13.03 -1.62
CA LEU A 448 -11.98 -11.80 -1.92
C LEU A 448 -13.30 -12.09 -2.62
N GLU A 449 -13.34 -13.06 -3.52
CA GLU A 449 -14.56 -13.50 -4.19
C GLU A 449 -15.54 -14.14 -3.20
N GLU A 450 -15.05 -15.03 -2.31
CA GLU A 450 -15.84 -15.62 -1.24
C GLU A 450 -16.42 -14.56 -0.30
N GLN A 451 -15.64 -13.55 0.09
CA GLN A 451 -16.12 -12.43 0.89
C GLN A 451 -17.21 -11.63 0.16
N ARG A 452 -17.01 -11.30 -1.11
CA ARG A 452 -18.02 -10.59 -1.93
C ARG A 452 -19.30 -11.41 -2.07
N ALA A 453 -19.20 -12.73 -2.25
CA ALA A 453 -20.33 -13.63 -2.32
C ALA A 453 -21.07 -13.71 -0.98
N ALA A 454 -20.35 -13.79 0.15
CA ALA A 454 -20.92 -13.77 1.48
C ALA A 454 -21.66 -12.46 1.78
N GLU A 455 -21.06 -11.31 1.46
CA GLU A 455 -21.70 -10.01 1.59
C GLU A 455 -22.94 -9.87 0.70
N ALA A 456 -22.86 -10.33 -0.55
CA ALA A 456 -24.00 -10.32 -1.47
C ALA A 456 -25.16 -11.19 -0.94
N LYS A 457 -24.85 -12.38 -0.39
CA LYS A 457 -25.81 -13.26 0.27
C LYS A 457 -26.45 -12.58 1.49
N ALA A 458 -25.65 -11.98 2.36
CA ALA A 458 -26.15 -11.25 3.53
C ALA A 458 -27.07 -10.09 3.13
N ARG A 459 -26.72 -9.31 2.09
CA ARG A 459 -27.58 -8.24 1.54
C ARG A 459 -28.89 -8.78 0.98
N PHE A 460 -28.87 -9.92 0.30
CA PHE A 460 -30.06 -10.58 -0.23
C PHE A 460 -30.98 -11.08 0.88
N GLU A 461 -30.45 -11.79 1.87
CA GLU A 461 -31.20 -12.29 3.03
C GLU A 461 -31.82 -11.15 3.84
N ALA A 462 -31.07 -10.06 4.09
CA ALA A 462 -31.59 -8.87 4.76
C ALA A 462 -32.73 -8.20 3.98
N ARG A 463 -32.64 -8.14 2.66
CA ARG A 463 -33.72 -7.64 1.79
C ARG A 463 -34.96 -8.52 1.87
N GLN A 464 -34.78 -9.85 1.86
CA GLN A 464 -35.89 -10.80 1.93
C GLN A 464 -36.63 -10.70 3.27
N GLN A 465 -35.88 -10.64 4.38
CA GLN A 465 -36.46 -10.41 5.71
C GLN A 465 -37.24 -9.09 5.80
N ARG A 466 -36.74 -8.02 5.17
CA ARG A 466 -37.46 -6.74 5.11
C ARG A 466 -38.79 -6.86 4.36
N LEU A 467 -38.78 -7.51 3.19
CA LEU A 467 -40.00 -7.72 2.39
C LEU A 467 -41.02 -8.60 3.12
N GLU A 468 -40.57 -9.63 3.84
CA GLU A 468 -41.44 -10.49 4.67
C GLU A 468 -42.06 -9.71 5.83
N ARG A 469 -41.29 -8.86 6.52
CA ARG A 469 -41.81 -7.97 7.57
C ARG A 469 -42.83 -6.98 7.03
N GLU A 470 -42.56 -6.36 5.88
CA GLU A 470 -43.50 -5.45 5.23
C GLU A 470 -44.79 -6.16 4.81
N LYS A 471 -44.69 -7.38 4.27
CA LYS A 471 -45.85 -8.22 3.92
C LYS A 471 -46.66 -8.61 5.15
N ALA A 472 -46.01 -9.01 6.24
CA ALA A 472 -46.66 -9.34 7.50
C ALA A 472 -47.35 -8.12 8.12
N ALA A 473 -46.69 -6.97 8.16
CA ALA A 473 -47.27 -5.72 8.64
C ALA A 473 -48.47 -5.29 7.79
N ARG A 474 -48.40 -5.46 6.47
CA ARG A 474 -49.53 -5.18 5.55
C ARG A 474 -50.70 -6.13 5.81
N LEU A 475 -50.45 -7.43 5.99
CA LEU A 475 -51.48 -8.41 6.35
C LEU A 475 -52.12 -8.09 7.71
N GLU A 476 -51.33 -7.67 8.69
CA GLU A 476 -51.83 -7.28 10.01
C GLU A 476 -52.68 -6.01 9.95
N ARG A 477 -52.28 -5.00 9.15
CA ARG A 477 -53.09 -3.81 8.86
C ARG A 477 -54.42 -4.19 8.20
N HIS A 478 -54.40 -5.09 7.21
CA HIS A 478 -55.62 -5.59 6.59
C HIS A 478 -56.51 -6.36 7.57
N LYS A 479 -55.95 -7.18 8.46
CA LYS A 479 -56.72 -7.86 9.52
C LYS A 479 -57.33 -6.88 10.52
N LYS A 480 -56.58 -5.88 10.98
CA LYS A 480 -57.09 -4.82 11.88
C LYS A 480 -58.19 -3.99 11.22
N ALA A 481 -58.08 -3.71 9.92
CA ALA A 481 -59.12 -3.03 9.17
C ALA A 481 -60.35 -3.91 8.87
N ALA A 482 -60.22 -5.24 8.92
CA ALA A 482 -61.30 -6.21 8.71
C ALA A 482 -62.03 -6.62 10.01
N VAL A 483 -61.60 -6.11 11.18
CA VAL A 483 -62.37 -6.25 12.42
C VAL A 483 -63.68 -5.48 12.25
N GLN A 484 -64.79 -6.19 12.32
CA GLN A 484 -66.14 -5.64 12.16
C GLN A 484 -66.40 -4.54 13.19
N PRO A 485 -67.18 -3.50 12.83
CA PRO A 485 -67.50 -2.44 13.76
C PRO A 485 -68.30 -3.00 14.95
N ALA A 486 -68.11 -2.39 16.13
CA ALA A 486 -68.81 -2.78 17.35
C ALA A 486 -70.35 -2.71 17.16
N ALA A 487 -71.11 -3.43 17.98
CA ALA A 487 -72.57 -3.56 17.83
C ALA A 487 -73.30 -2.20 17.73
N GLU A 488 -72.78 -1.14 18.35
CA GLU A 488 -73.34 0.22 18.29
C GLU A 488 -73.29 0.85 16.88
N ASP A 489 -72.33 0.47 16.04
CA ASP A 489 -72.20 0.99 14.67
C ASP A 489 -73.14 0.29 13.67
N LYS A 490 -73.62 -0.92 13.98
CA LYS A 490 -74.64 -1.61 13.14
C LYS A 490 -75.98 -0.89 13.19
N ASP A 491 -76.33 -0.30 14.33
CA ASP A 491 -77.56 0.48 14.49
C ASP A 491 -77.45 1.83 13.79
N ALA A 492 -76.28 2.48 13.83
CA ALA A 492 -76.01 3.71 13.07
C ALA A 492 -76.05 3.48 11.55
N ILE A 493 -75.51 2.35 11.07
CA ILE A 493 -75.53 1.97 9.64
C ILE A 493 -76.95 1.58 9.19
N ASN A 494 -77.73 0.88 10.02
CA ASN A 494 -79.13 0.56 9.73
C ASN A 494 -80.04 1.82 9.76
N ALA A 495 -79.75 2.78 10.64
CA ALA A 495 -80.41 4.08 10.68
C ALA A 495 -80.06 4.96 9.45
N ALA A 496 -78.85 4.82 8.91
CA ALA A 496 -78.46 5.48 7.65
C ALA A 496 -79.10 4.81 6.42
N LEU A 497 -79.19 3.47 6.39
CA LEU A 497 -79.81 2.71 5.30
C LEU A 497 -81.34 2.89 5.24
N SER A 498 -82.00 3.09 6.37
CA SER A 498 -83.44 3.45 6.42
C SER A 498 -83.69 4.87 5.87
N ARG A 499 -82.80 5.83 6.14
CA ARG A 499 -82.86 7.19 5.57
C ARG A 499 -82.62 7.25 4.06
N VAL A 500 -81.87 6.30 3.49
CA VAL A 500 -81.68 6.19 2.04
C VAL A 500 -82.89 5.52 1.37
N ARG A 501 -83.57 4.59 2.05
CA ARG A 501 -84.79 3.93 1.54
C ARG A 501 -86.01 4.84 1.43
N GLU A 502 -86.03 5.99 2.12
CA GLU A 502 -87.11 6.99 2.02
C GLU A 502 -86.92 8.02 0.89
N LYS A 503 -85.80 7.97 0.13
CA LYS A 503 -85.65 8.75 -1.10
C LYS A 503 -86.02 7.90 -2.33
N LYS A 504 -87.02 8.37 -3.08
CA LYS A 504 -87.49 7.84 -4.37
C LYS A 504 -86.34 7.52 -5.35
N PRO A 505 -86.53 6.54 -6.26
CA PRO A 505 -85.45 5.82 -6.92
C PRO A 505 -84.74 6.69 -7.97
N ALA A 506 -83.42 6.79 -7.86
CA ALA A 506 -82.56 7.16 -8.98
C ALA A 506 -82.20 5.88 -9.75
N GLU A 507 -82.19 6.00 -11.08
CA GLU A 507 -82.13 4.94 -12.08
C GLU A 507 -81.04 3.88 -11.81
N MET A 508 -81.44 2.61 -11.87
CA MET A 508 -80.54 1.46 -11.89
C MET A 508 -79.78 1.42 -13.22
N ILE A 509 -78.47 1.66 -13.17
CA ILE A 509 -77.57 1.32 -14.26
C ILE A 509 -77.40 -0.21 -14.28
N VAL A 510 -77.99 -0.85 -15.30
CA VAL A 510 -77.81 -2.27 -15.59
C VAL A 510 -76.47 -2.45 -16.29
N ILE A 511 -75.49 -3.06 -15.63
CA ILE A 511 -74.25 -3.51 -16.25
C ILE A 511 -74.51 -4.91 -16.83
N GLN A 512 -74.61 -5.01 -18.16
CA GLN A 512 -74.64 -6.31 -18.84
C GLN A 512 -73.25 -6.94 -18.82
N ALA A 513 -73.16 -8.20 -18.38
CA ALA A 513 -71.93 -8.97 -18.45
C ALA A 513 -71.53 -9.18 -19.93
N ASN A 514 -70.25 -8.90 -20.26
CA ASN A 514 -69.56 -9.03 -21.55
C ASN A 514 -69.43 -7.79 -22.47
N SER A 515 -69.64 -6.56 -22.01
CA SER A 515 -69.19 -5.38 -22.78
C SER A 515 -67.75 -4.97 -22.39
N VAL A 516 -66.85 -4.88 -23.38
CA VAL A 516 -65.50 -4.32 -23.21
C VAL A 516 -65.63 -2.84 -22.80
N PRO A 517 -64.96 -2.37 -21.73
CA PRO A 517 -65.00 -0.97 -21.34
C PRO A 517 -64.41 -0.10 -22.45
N ASP A 518 -65.10 0.99 -22.82
CA ASP A 518 -64.59 1.98 -23.76
C ASP A 518 -63.41 2.74 -23.14
N ASN A 519 -62.21 2.17 -23.33
CA ASN A 519 -60.94 2.71 -22.85
C ASN A 519 -60.23 3.55 -23.93
N GLN A 520 -60.93 3.99 -24.99
CA GLN A 520 -60.31 4.74 -26.10
C GLN A 520 -59.61 6.01 -25.60
N ALA A 521 -60.20 6.72 -24.64
CA ALA A 521 -59.59 7.92 -24.05
C ALA A 521 -58.29 7.60 -23.28
N ALA A 522 -58.23 6.47 -22.57
CA ALA A 522 -57.04 6.05 -21.83
C ALA A 522 -55.92 5.56 -22.78
N ILE A 523 -56.29 4.93 -23.90
CA ILE A 523 -55.36 4.50 -24.94
C ILE A 523 -54.78 5.73 -25.66
N ALA A 524 -55.62 6.71 -26.05
CA ALA A 524 -55.19 7.95 -26.68
C ALA A 524 -54.22 8.76 -25.77
N ALA A 525 -54.52 8.86 -24.48
CA ALA A 525 -53.64 9.53 -23.52
C ALA A 525 -52.27 8.82 -23.37
N ARG A 526 -52.24 7.49 -23.48
CA ARG A 526 -51.00 6.70 -23.41
C ARG A 526 -50.16 6.84 -24.68
N GLU A 527 -50.80 6.92 -25.84
CA GLU A 527 -50.10 7.18 -27.11
C GLU A 527 -49.52 8.59 -27.17
N ALA A 528 -50.27 9.61 -26.72
CA ALA A 528 -49.77 10.99 -26.63
C ALA A 528 -48.51 11.09 -25.75
N ARG A 529 -48.48 10.41 -24.60
CA ARG A 529 -47.28 10.35 -23.73
C ARG A 529 -46.10 9.65 -24.39
N LYS A 530 -46.34 8.57 -25.15
CA LYS A 530 -45.29 7.88 -25.91
C LYS A 530 -44.74 8.76 -27.04
N ALA A 531 -45.59 9.51 -27.73
CA ALA A 531 -45.18 10.45 -28.77
C ALA A 531 -44.31 11.58 -28.21
N GLN A 532 -44.70 12.17 -27.06
CA GLN A 532 -43.87 13.18 -26.38
C GLN A 532 -42.51 12.64 -25.92
N ALA A 533 -42.46 11.40 -25.44
CA ALA A 533 -41.20 10.77 -25.03
C ALA A 533 -40.25 10.52 -26.23
N ARG A 534 -40.80 10.11 -27.38
CA ARG A 534 -40.03 9.94 -28.63
C ARG A 534 -39.52 11.27 -29.17
N ALA A 535 -40.33 12.32 -29.14
CA ALA A 535 -39.90 13.67 -29.54
C ALA A 535 -38.72 14.17 -28.69
N ARG A 536 -38.79 14.02 -27.36
CA ARG A 536 -37.68 14.37 -26.46
C ARG A 536 -36.41 13.54 -26.68
N GLN A 537 -36.55 12.27 -27.07
CA GLN A 537 -35.39 11.44 -27.42
C GLN A 537 -34.75 11.87 -28.75
N ALA A 538 -35.57 12.24 -29.74
CA ALA A 538 -35.08 12.76 -31.02
C ALA A 538 -34.36 14.11 -30.85
N GLU A 539 -34.90 15.02 -30.03
CA GLU A 539 -34.24 16.29 -29.70
C GLU A 539 -32.89 16.08 -28.98
N LYS A 540 -32.82 15.12 -28.04
CA LYS A 540 -31.56 14.78 -27.38
C LYS A 540 -30.52 14.17 -28.34
N ALA A 541 -30.95 13.36 -29.30
CA ALA A 541 -30.06 12.74 -30.28
C ALA A 541 -29.56 13.77 -31.33
N ALA A 542 -30.38 14.75 -31.69
CA ALA A 542 -29.99 15.87 -32.56
C ALA A 542 -29.01 16.83 -31.86
N ALA A 543 -29.19 17.08 -30.56
CA ALA A 543 -28.27 17.90 -29.77
C ALA A 543 -26.90 17.25 -29.54
N SER A 544 -26.81 15.92 -29.54
CA SER A 544 -25.52 15.20 -29.41
C SER A 544 -24.74 15.12 -30.73
N THR A 545 -25.41 15.19 -31.89
CA THR A 545 -24.75 15.11 -33.20
C THR A 545 -24.22 16.46 -33.71
N SER A 546 -24.63 17.59 -33.13
CA SER A 546 -24.10 18.91 -33.45
C SER A 546 -22.83 19.29 -32.68
N VAL A 547 -22.40 18.48 -31.70
CA VAL A 547 -21.19 18.74 -30.90
C VAL A 547 -19.97 17.97 -31.45
N ASP A 548 -20.19 16.84 -32.15
CA ASP A 548 -19.12 15.97 -32.66
C ASP A 548 -18.62 16.34 -34.09
N SER A 549 -19.18 17.36 -34.75
CA SER A 549 -18.80 17.74 -36.13
C SER A 549 -17.96 19.02 -36.24
N ALA A 550 -17.51 19.62 -35.13
CA ALA A 550 -16.76 20.88 -35.13
C ALA A 550 -15.22 20.76 -34.99
N ASP A 551 -14.65 19.61 -34.63
CA ASP A 551 -13.20 19.48 -34.36
C ASP A 551 -12.49 18.43 -35.25
N ASN A 552 -12.71 18.48 -36.56
CA ASN A 552 -11.85 17.78 -37.52
C ASN A 552 -11.70 18.54 -38.85
N ALA A 553 -10.75 19.48 -38.89
CA ALA A 553 -10.15 19.97 -40.13
C ALA A 553 -8.66 20.28 -39.91
N PRO A 554 -7.75 19.91 -40.85
CA PRO A 554 -6.32 19.88 -40.62
C PRO A 554 -5.62 21.18 -41.06
N VAL A 555 -4.69 21.69 -40.23
CA VAL A 555 -3.42 22.34 -40.62
C VAL A 555 -2.38 22.04 -39.56
#